data_AF-U1R3A9-F1
#
_entry.id   AF-U1R3A9-F1
#
_cell.length_a   1.000
_cell.length_b   1.000
_cell.length_c   1.000
_cell.angle_alpha   90.00
_cell.angle_beta   90.00
_cell.angle_gamma   90.00
#
_symmetry.space_group_name_H-M   'P 1'
#
loop_
_entity.id
_entity.type
_entity.pdbx_description
1 polymer ?
#
loop_
_entity_poly.entity_id
_entity_poly.type
_entity_poly.pdbx_seq_one_letter_code
_entity_poly.pdbx_strand_id
1 'polypeptide(L)'
;MIRSLRKAHAGAALAIAALAIAGCSAHPGTAAFVNGKEITEKQVDRIAAAIDETGSEVPGRAQIVILKMRLVLAKPVLDRASGVLTEDLKSKMRSACSAQYRFVDPAGSRLQDLDDFCYLTLLPQADPQSARALSSAFADARVKLNPRYGELKQQQGKWRTTLPPYLEIPENAAS
;
A
#
# COMPACT_ATOMS: atom_id res chain seq x y z
N MET A 1 -49.74 53.95 -26.35
CA MET A 1 -50.79 52.98 -25.91
C MET A 1 -50.17 51.59 -26.02
N ILE A 2 -49.63 50.93 -24.98
CA ILE A 2 -50.16 50.47 -23.68
C ILE A 2 -51.30 49.44 -23.82
N ARG A 3 -51.04 48.27 -23.19
CA ARG A 3 -51.88 47.11 -22.82
C ARG A 3 -51.96 46.01 -23.89
N SER A 4 -51.77 44.74 -23.58
CA SER A 4 -52.06 44.05 -22.30
C SER A 4 -51.22 42.79 -22.08
N LEU A 5 -50.67 42.71 -20.88
CA LEU A 5 -50.17 41.50 -20.21
C LEU A 5 -51.27 40.44 -20.07
N ARG A 6 -50.96 39.18 -20.37
CA ARG A 6 -51.62 38.03 -19.74
C ARG A 6 -50.57 37.01 -19.29
N LYS A 7 -50.70 36.64 -18.03
CA LYS A 7 -49.82 35.80 -17.21
C LYS A 7 -49.94 34.34 -17.64
N ALA A 8 -48.84 33.62 -17.62
CA ALA A 8 -48.82 32.17 -17.43
C ALA A 8 -47.65 31.82 -16.50
N HIS A 9 -47.93 31.78 -15.20
CA HIS A 9 -47.13 31.01 -14.25
C HIS A 9 -47.58 29.55 -14.38
N ALA A 10 -46.68 28.65 -14.77
CA ALA A 10 -46.64 27.25 -14.37
C ALA A 10 -45.62 26.51 -15.24
N GLY A 11 -44.78 25.68 -14.63
CA GLY A 11 -44.18 24.56 -15.38
C GLY A 11 -42.71 24.30 -15.09
N ALA A 12 -42.47 23.64 -13.96
CA ALA A 12 -41.52 22.53 -13.82
C ALA A 12 -40.05 22.74 -14.22
N ALA A 13 -39.24 22.92 -13.18
CA ALA A 13 -38.00 22.17 -12.94
C ALA A 13 -37.67 21.10 -14.00
N LEU A 14 -36.61 21.33 -14.78
CA LEU A 14 -35.99 20.32 -15.63
C LEU A 14 -34.50 20.23 -15.31
N ALA A 15 -34.23 19.28 -14.41
CA ALA A 15 -33.05 18.45 -14.34
C ALA A 15 -31.68 19.14 -14.45
N ILE A 16 -31.17 19.59 -13.30
CA ILE A 16 -29.73 19.50 -13.03
C ILE A 16 -29.44 18.00 -12.97
N ALA A 17 -29.08 17.41 -14.11
CA ALA A 17 -28.61 16.03 -14.18
C ALA A 17 -27.41 15.91 -13.22
N ALA A 18 -27.57 15.01 -12.25
CA ALA A 18 -26.65 14.81 -11.16
C ALA A 18 -25.21 14.61 -11.65
N LEU A 19 -24.35 15.57 -11.33
CA LEU A 19 -22.91 15.38 -11.15
C LEU A 19 -22.72 14.40 -9.97
N ALA A 20 -22.90 13.11 -10.20
CA ALA A 20 -22.72 12.08 -9.19
C ALA A 20 -22.12 10.78 -9.75
N ILE A 21 -21.16 10.90 -10.66
CA ILE A 21 -20.14 9.84 -10.87
C ILE A 21 -18.83 10.26 -10.18
N ALA A 22 -18.92 10.95 -9.04
CA ALA A 22 -17.79 11.12 -8.13
C ALA A 22 -17.66 9.84 -7.30
N GLY A 23 -17.18 8.76 -7.93
CA GLY A 23 -17.06 7.48 -7.25
C GLY A 23 -16.46 6.32 -8.05
N CYS A 24 -16.37 6.42 -9.39
CA CYS A 24 -15.47 5.55 -10.12
C CYS A 24 -14.05 6.02 -9.87
N SER A 25 -13.35 5.36 -8.94
CA SER A 25 -11.90 5.49 -8.81
C SER A 25 -11.30 5.31 -10.21
N ALA A 26 -10.73 6.38 -10.78
CA ALA A 26 -10.32 6.43 -12.18
C ALA A 26 -9.19 5.44 -12.55
N HIS A 27 -8.80 4.55 -11.63
CA HIS A 27 -7.73 3.59 -11.80
C HIS A 27 -8.08 2.26 -11.09
N PRO A 28 -8.94 1.41 -11.66
CA PRO A 28 -9.31 0.12 -11.06
C PRO A 28 -8.11 -0.84 -10.90
N GLY A 29 -7.02 -0.59 -11.64
CA GLY A 29 -5.75 -1.33 -11.54
C GLY A 29 -4.74 -0.77 -10.53
N THR A 30 -5.07 0.32 -9.80
CA THR A 30 -4.16 0.92 -8.82
C THR A 30 -4.54 0.54 -7.40
N ALA A 31 -3.58 0.03 -6.64
CA ALA A 31 -3.69 -0.26 -5.22
C ALA A 31 -3.37 0.97 -4.35
N ALA A 32 -2.33 1.73 -4.72
CA ALA A 32 -1.93 2.95 -4.02
C ALA A 32 -1.05 3.84 -4.91
N PHE A 33 -0.95 5.12 -4.55
CA PHE A 33 0.15 5.99 -4.97
C PHE A 33 1.04 6.30 -3.78
N VAL A 34 2.36 6.23 -3.98
CA VAL A 34 3.38 6.54 -2.98
C VAL A 34 4.34 7.55 -3.58
N ASN A 35 4.36 8.77 -3.06
CA ASN A 35 5.12 9.90 -3.61
C ASN A 35 4.85 10.12 -5.11
N GLY A 36 3.61 9.87 -5.56
CA GLY A 36 3.21 9.96 -6.97
C GLY A 36 3.53 8.71 -7.81
N LYS A 37 4.26 7.73 -7.27
CA LYS A 37 4.51 6.44 -7.94
C LYS A 37 3.33 5.50 -7.72
N GLU A 38 2.81 4.95 -8.81
CA GLU A 38 1.73 3.96 -8.77
C GLU A 38 2.22 2.60 -8.25
N ILE A 39 1.43 2.01 -7.36
CA ILE A 39 1.45 0.60 -7.00
C ILE A 39 0.21 -0.02 -7.62
N THR A 40 0.42 -0.94 -8.55
CA THR A 40 -0.64 -1.62 -9.31
C THR A 40 -1.13 -2.86 -8.59
N GLU A 41 -2.36 -3.27 -8.89
CA GLU A 41 -2.91 -4.55 -8.44
C GLU A 41 -2.13 -5.75 -8.95
N LYS A 42 -1.60 -5.67 -10.18
CA LYS A 42 -0.74 -6.70 -10.74
C LYS A 42 0.53 -6.91 -9.89
N GLN A 43 1.07 -5.86 -9.28
CA GLN A 43 2.19 -6.01 -8.35
C GLN A 43 1.78 -6.71 -7.06
N VAL A 44 0.58 -6.41 -6.54
CA VAL A 44 0.01 -7.08 -5.37
C VAL A 44 -0.22 -8.56 -5.66
N ASP A 45 -0.79 -8.89 -6.82
CA ASP A 45 -1.03 -10.27 -7.27
C ASP A 45 0.26 -11.06 -7.41
N ARG A 46 1.32 -10.46 -7.95
CA ARG A 46 2.63 -11.13 -8.06
C ARG A 46 3.24 -11.45 -6.71
N ILE A 47 3.12 -10.55 -5.73
CA ILE A 47 3.60 -10.83 -4.37
C ILE A 47 2.77 -11.94 -3.74
N ALA A 48 1.44 -11.87 -3.87
CA ALA A 48 0.55 -12.91 -3.36
C ALA A 48 0.89 -14.29 -3.95
N ALA A 49 1.05 -14.38 -5.26
CA ALA A 49 1.41 -15.62 -5.96
C ALA A 49 2.80 -16.12 -5.53
N ALA A 50 3.80 -15.24 -5.40
CA ALA A 50 5.12 -15.64 -4.94
C ALA A 50 5.12 -16.19 -3.50
N ILE A 51 4.24 -15.68 -2.65
CA ILE A 51 4.04 -16.22 -1.29
C ILE A 51 3.30 -17.56 -1.33
N ASP A 52 2.27 -17.67 -2.17
CA ASP A 52 1.49 -18.91 -2.34
C ASP A 52 2.37 -20.07 -2.84
N GLU A 53 3.30 -19.78 -3.77
CA GLU A 53 4.29 -20.75 -4.28
C GLU A 53 5.18 -21.35 -3.18
N THR A 54 5.34 -20.69 -2.03
CA THR A 54 6.11 -21.25 -0.90
C THR A 54 5.29 -22.20 -0.02
N GLY A 55 3.98 -22.34 -0.28
CA GLY A 55 3.04 -23.07 0.56
C GLY A 55 2.76 -22.38 1.90
N SER A 56 3.13 -21.11 2.05
CA SER A 56 2.82 -20.30 3.23
C SER A 56 1.44 -19.68 3.13
N GLU A 57 0.84 -19.36 4.28
CA GLU A 57 -0.39 -18.57 4.32
C GLU A 57 -0.16 -17.20 3.69
N VAL A 58 -0.94 -16.88 2.65
CA VAL A 58 -0.85 -15.61 1.94
C VAL A 58 -1.46 -14.50 2.80
N PRO A 59 -0.70 -13.43 3.13
CA PRO A 59 -1.24 -12.28 3.85
C PRO A 59 -2.44 -11.66 3.14
N GLY A 60 -3.37 -11.09 3.90
CA GLY A 60 -4.50 -10.36 3.33
C GLY A 60 -4.01 -9.24 2.39
N ARG A 61 -4.74 -8.99 1.29
CA ARG A 61 -4.30 -8.06 0.23
C ARG A 61 -3.88 -6.67 0.74
N ALA A 62 -4.60 -6.12 1.73
CA ALA A 62 -4.24 -4.84 2.32
C ALA A 62 -2.82 -4.85 2.94
N GLN A 63 -2.42 -5.97 3.57
CA GLN A 63 -1.08 -6.15 4.13
C GLN A 63 -0.02 -6.20 3.03
N ILE A 64 -0.30 -6.89 1.91
CA ILE A 64 0.60 -6.93 0.74
C ILE A 64 0.77 -5.53 0.14
N VAL A 65 -0.30 -4.72 0.05
CA VAL A 65 -0.23 -3.33 -0.40
C VAL A 65 0.67 -2.51 0.53
N ILE A 66 0.49 -2.62 1.86
CA ILE A 66 1.31 -1.91 2.84
C ILE A 66 2.78 -2.35 2.75
N LEU A 67 3.06 -3.65 2.59
CA LEU A 67 4.41 -4.16 2.35
C LEU A 67 5.01 -3.50 1.11
N LYS A 68 4.30 -3.51 -0.02
CA LYS A 68 4.80 -2.92 -1.26
C LYS A 68 5.02 -1.41 -1.15
N MET A 69 4.14 -0.70 -0.44
CA MET A 69 4.33 0.72 -0.15
C MET A 69 5.62 0.98 0.63
N ARG A 70 5.89 0.18 1.66
CA ARG A 70 7.13 0.29 2.44
C ARG A 70 8.35 0.06 1.57
N LEU A 71 8.32 -0.95 0.71
CA LEU A 71 9.41 -1.21 -0.26
C LEU A 71 9.63 -0.04 -1.22
N VAL A 72 8.56 0.58 -1.73
CA VAL A 72 8.68 1.75 -2.60
C VAL A 72 9.35 2.92 -1.89
N LEU A 73 8.99 3.18 -0.62
CA LEU A 73 9.60 4.24 0.19
C LEU A 73 11.04 3.92 0.58
N ALA A 74 11.32 2.64 0.85
CA ALA A 74 12.64 2.18 1.29
C ALA A 74 13.65 2.05 0.15
N LYS A 75 13.19 1.89 -1.09
CA LYS A 75 14.06 1.61 -2.24
C LYS A 75 15.27 2.55 -2.35
N PRO A 76 15.14 3.89 -2.24
CA PRO A 76 16.30 4.77 -2.31
C PRO A 76 17.31 4.55 -1.16
N VAL A 77 16.85 4.08 0.00
CA VAL A 77 17.73 3.72 1.12
C VAL A 77 18.44 2.40 0.85
N LEU A 78 17.70 1.39 0.39
CA LEU A 78 18.27 0.08 -0.01
C LEU A 78 19.32 0.23 -1.12
N ASP A 79 19.04 1.06 -2.13
CA ASP A 79 19.95 1.32 -3.25
C ASP A 79 21.26 1.99 -2.75
N ARG A 80 21.17 2.94 -1.80
CA ARG A 80 22.35 3.59 -1.17
C ARG A 80 23.10 2.67 -0.22
N ALA A 81 22.38 1.79 0.48
CA ALA A 81 22.95 0.81 1.38
C ALA A 81 23.62 -0.36 0.65
N SER A 82 23.63 -0.40 -0.68
CA SER A 82 24.28 -1.45 -1.47
C SER A 82 25.75 -1.69 -1.12
N GLY A 83 26.48 -0.64 -0.70
CA GLY A 83 27.86 -0.78 -0.21
C GLY A 83 27.99 -1.46 1.17
N VAL A 84 26.91 -1.45 1.96
CA VAL A 84 26.82 -2.11 3.27
C VAL A 84 26.19 -3.50 3.13
N LEU A 85 25.21 -3.64 2.23
CA LEU A 85 24.54 -4.89 1.87
C LEU A 85 25.45 -5.76 1.00
N THR A 86 26.53 -6.27 1.58
CA THR A 86 27.35 -7.31 0.96
C THR A 86 26.52 -8.59 0.76
N GLU A 87 26.92 -9.45 -0.18
CA GLU A 87 26.20 -10.72 -0.43
C GLU A 87 26.13 -11.61 0.82
N ASP A 88 27.19 -11.64 1.63
CA ASP A 88 27.21 -12.34 2.90
C ASP A 88 26.17 -11.78 3.89
N LEU A 89 26.05 -10.46 3.98
CA LEU A 89 25.07 -9.81 4.85
C LEU A 89 23.64 -10.08 4.34
N LYS A 90 23.41 -9.96 3.03
CA LYS A 90 22.12 -10.28 2.41
C LYS A 90 21.71 -11.72 2.68
N SER A 91 22.63 -12.68 2.52
CA SER A 91 22.37 -14.10 2.82
C SER A 91 21.98 -14.31 4.29
N LYS A 92 22.73 -13.72 5.23
CA LYS A 92 22.39 -13.76 6.66
C LYS A 92 21.02 -13.14 6.96
N MET A 93 20.73 -12.00 6.34
CA MET A 93 19.44 -11.32 6.50
C MET A 93 18.28 -12.17 5.97
N ARG A 94 18.40 -12.80 4.80
CA ARG A 94 17.37 -13.71 4.27
C ARG A 94 17.17 -14.92 5.18
N SER A 95 18.26 -15.53 5.65
CA SER A 95 18.19 -16.64 6.59
C SER A 95 17.47 -16.25 7.89
N ALA A 96 17.87 -15.14 8.53
CA ALA A 96 17.21 -14.65 9.73
C ALA A 96 15.73 -14.29 9.50
N CYS A 97 15.42 -13.67 8.37
CA CYS A 97 14.07 -13.32 7.97
C CYS A 97 13.20 -14.56 7.73
N SER A 98 13.71 -15.61 7.07
CA SER A 98 12.99 -16.86 6.82
C SER A 98 12.63 -17.63 8.11
N ALA A 99 13.39 -17.44 9.19
CA ALA A 99 13.07 -18.00 10.50
C ALA A 99 11.80 -17.37 11.09
N GLN A 100 11.48 -16.13 10.71
CA GLN A 100 10.29 -15.40 11.16
C GLN A 100 9.15 -15.44 10.13
N TYR A 101 9.49 -15.42 8.84
CA TYR A 101 8.56 -15.30 7.72
C TYR A 101 8.77 -16.46 6.75
N ARG A 102 7.92 -17.49 6.86
CA ARG A 102 8.03 -18.74 6.07
C ARG A 102 7.88 -18.54 4.56
N PHE A 103 7.37 -17.38 4.14
CA PHE A 103 7.24 -17.00 2.74
C PHE A 103 8.53 -16.44 2.11
N VAL A 104 9.63 -16.41 2.86
CA VAL A 104 10.94 -15.98 2.38
C VAL A 104 11.85 -17.20 2.25
N ASP A 105 12.49 -17.34 1.11
CA ASP A 105 13.51 -18.36 0.88
C ASP A 105 14.88 -17.89 1.42
N PRO A 106 15.55 -18.64 2.31
CA PRO A 106 16.89 -18.30 2.77
C PRO A 106 17.92 -18.21 1.63
N ALA A 107 17.76 -19.00 0.58
CA ALA A 107 18.64 -18.98 -0.60
C ALA A 107 18.39 -17.76 -1.51
N GLY A 108 17.23 -17.11 -1.38
CA GLY A 108 16.80 -16.01 -2.23
C GLY A 108 15.46 -16.28 -2.88
N SER A 109 14.56 -15.31 -2.83
CA SER A 109 13.25 -15.43 -3.48
C SER A 109 13.35 -15.21 -5.00
N ARG A 110 12.47 -15.88 -5.75
CA ARG A 110 12.25 -15.59 -7.17
C ARG A 110 11.68 -14.18 -7.39
N LEU A 111 11.09 -13.58 -6.36
CA LEU A 111 10.58 -12.22 -6.38
C LEU A 111 11.41 -11.33 -5.46
N GLN A 112 12.18 -10.41 -6.06
CA GLN A 112 13.06 -9.46 -5.35
C GLN A 112 12.35 -8.69 -4.22
N ASP A 113 11.05 -8.41 -4.35
CA ASP A 113 10.28 -7.72 -3.31
C ASP A 113 10.32 -8.47 -1.95
N LEU A 114 10.37 -9.81 -1.96
CA LEU A 114 10.41 -10.61 -0.74
C LEU A 114 11.81 -10.59 -0.10
N ASP A 115 12.87 -10.54 -0.91
CA ASP A 115 14.23 -10.34 -0.42
C ASP A 115 14.43 -8.92 0.13
N ASP A 116 13.95 -7.91 -0.60
CA ASP A 116 14.02 -6.50 -0.18
C ASP A 116 13.24 -6.25 1.11
N PHE A 117 12.16 -7.01 1.35
CA PHE A 117 11.42 -6.97 2.62
C PHE A 117 12.31 -7.39 3.81
N CYS A 118 13.15 -8.40 3.63
CA CYS A 118 14.08 -8.85 4.65
C CYS A 118 15.18 -7.82 4.90
N TYR A 119 15.75 -7.24 3.84
CA TYR A 119 16.75 -6.19 3.99
C TYR A 119 16.14 -4.97 4.68
N LEU A 120 14.94 -4.54 4.30
CA LEU A 120 14.24 -3.44 4.97
C LEU A 120 14.05 -3.70 6.47
N THR A 121 13.70 -4.93 6.85
CA THR A 121 13.41 -5.28 8.25
C THR A 121 14.67 -5.28 9.13
N LEU A 122 15.80 -5.71 8.58
CA LEU A 122 17.03 -5.95 9.35
C LEU A 122 18.11 -4.88 9.15
N LEU A 123 18.08 -4.13 8.04
CA LEU A 123 19.04 -3.07 7.76
C LEU A 123 19.12 -1.98 8.85
N PRO A 124 18.04 -1.52 9.49
CA PRO A 124 18.13 -0.55 10.58
C PRO A 124 18.97 -1.03 11.78
N GLN A 125 19.07 -2.34 11.97
CA GLN A 125 19.87 -2.94 13.05
C GLN A 125 21.36 -3.01 12.67
N ALA A 126 21.64 -3.18 11.38
CA ALA A 126 23.00 -3.26 10.84
C ALA A 126 23.63 -1.88 10.58
N ASP A 127 22.82 -0.88 10.24
CA ASP A 127 23.28 0.48 9.89
C ASP A 127 22.38 1.59 10.49
N PRO A 128 22.85 2.31 11.51
CA PRO A 128 22.13 3.44 12.11
C PRO A 128 21.86 4.61 11.15
N GLN A 129 22.62 4.75 10.06
CA GLN A 129 22.37 5.78 9.05
C GLN A 129 21.14 5.40 8.21
N SER A 130 21.06 4.15 7.76
CA SER A 130 19.88 3.61 7.09
C SER A 130 18.63 3.64 7.96
N ALA A 131 18.75 3.39 9.28
CA ALA A 131 17.63 3.53 10.22
C ALA A 131 17.02 4.95 10.19
N ARG A 132 17.88 5.98 10.29
CA ARG A 132 17.46 7.39 10.20
C ARG A 132 16.87 7.74 8.83
N ALA A 133 17.49 7.26 7.75
CA ALA A 133 17.02 7.51 6.41
C ALA A 133 15.65 6.85 6.13
N LEU A 134 15.43 5.63 6.62
CA LEU A 134 14.13 4.95 6.54
C LEU A 134 13.07 5.67 7.35
N SER A 135 13.41 6.10 8.57
CA SER A 135 12.48 6.87 9.42
C SER A 135 12.03 8.18 8.73
N SER A 136 12.96 8.94 8.14
CA SER A 136 12.61 10.14 7.35
C SER A 136 11.80 9.79 6.11
N ALA A 137 12.18 8.76 5.34
CA ALA A 137 11.44 8.35 4.16
C ALA A 137 9.98 7.98 4.48
N PHE A 138 9.72 7.35 5.62
CA PHE A 138 8.37 7.03 6.07
C PHE A 138 7.61 8.22 6.65
N ALA A 139 8.29 9.17 7.28
CA ALA A 139 7.67 10.37 7.85
C ALA A 139 7.20 11.35 6.76
N ASP A 140 8.00 11.51 5.69
CA ASP A 140 7.75 12.46 4.60
C ASP A 140 6.87 11.87 3.47
N ALA A 141 6.41 10.63 3.65
CA ALA A 141 5.69 9.88 2.63
C ALA A 141 4.31 10.47 2.34
N ARG A 142 4.06 10.76 1.06
CA ARG A 142 2.72 11.07 0.55
C ARG A 142 2.08 9.82 -0.02
N VAL A 143 1.14 9.24 0.73
CA VAL A 143 0.43 8.03 0.32
C VAL A 143 -1.03 8.36 -0.02
N LYS A 144 -1.49 7.86 -1.17
CA LYS A 144 -2.92 7.78 -1.50
C LYS A 144 -3.29 6.31 -1.68
N LEU A 145 -3.95 5.73 -0.69
CA LEU A 145 -4.40 4.33 -0.74
C LEU A 145 -5.72 4.24 -1.51
N ASN A 146 -5.89 3.18 -2.31
CA ASN A 146 -7.20 2.90 -2.90
C ASN A 146 -8.21 2.63 -1.77
N PRO A 147 -9.37 3.30 -1.73
CA PRO A 147 -10.38 3.14 -0.68
C PRO A 147 -10.81 1.70 -0.41
N ARG A 148 -10.65 0.79 -1.39
CA ARG A 148 -10.93 -0.64 -1.22
C ARG A 148 -10.06 -1.34 -0.16
N TYR A 149 -8.92 -0.74 0.17
CA TYR A 149 -8.02 -1.20 1.23
C TYR A 149 -8.18 -0.41 2.52
N GLY A 150 -9.18 0.47 2.57
CA GLY A 150 -9.48 1.31 3.71
C GLY A 150 -8.76 2.65 3.67
N GLU A 151 -8.64 3.25 4.85
CA GLU A 151 -8.01 4.55 5.03
C GLU A 151 -6.69 4.41 5.78
N LEU A 152 -5.63 5.01 5.24
CA LEU A 152 -4.38 5.20 5.96
C LEU A 152 -4.43 6.53 6.71
N LYS A 153 -4.45 6.46 8.04
CA LYS A 153 -4.35 7.62 8.92
C LYS A 153 -3.02 7.59 9.64
N GLN A 154 -2.32 8.71 9.62
CA GLN A 154 -1.14 8.89 10.46
C GLN A 154 -1.64 9.35 11.84
N GLN A 155 -1.49 8.50 12.86
CA GLN A 155 -1.84 8.81 14.24
C GLN A 155 -0.58 8.72 15.10
N GLN A 156 -0.21 9.83 15.77
CA GLN A 156 0.98 9.92 16.62
C GLN A 156 2.28 9.46 15.91
N GLY A 157 2.46 9.84 14.64
CA GLY A 157 3.64 9.46 13.86
C GLY A 157 3.66 7.99 13.39
N LYS A 158 2.60 7.21 13.64
CA LYS A 158 2.46 5.83 13.15
C LYS A 158 1.34 5.74 12.11
N TRP A 159 1.59 4.98 11.04
CA TRP A 159 0.57 4.65 10.05
C TRP A 159 -0.40 3.62 10.64
N ARG A 160 -1.69 3.99 10.73
CA ARG A 160 -2.80 3.11 11.08
C ARG A 160 -3.66 2.93 9.83
N THR A 161 -3.95 1.68 9.49
CA THR A 161 -4.97 1.37 8.51
C THR A 161 -6.28 1.15 9.24
N THR A 162 -7.31 1.91 8.89
CA THR A 162 -8.70 1.55 9.21
C THR A 162 -9.22 0.76 8.03
N LEU A 163 -9.44 -0.54 8.23
CA LEU A 163 -10.05 -1.37 7.21
C LEU A 163 -11.49 -0.91 6.98
N PRO A 164 -12.01 -1.01 5.76
CA PRO A 164 -13.42 -0.74 5.53
C PRO A 164 -14.26 -1.82 6.23
N PRO A 165 -15.52 -1.53 6.63
CA PRO A 165 -16.35 -2.44 7.44
C PRO A 165 -16.52 -3.85 6.87
N TYR A 166 -16.45 -4.00 5.54
CA TYR A 166 -16.55 -5.30 4.87
C TYR A 166 -15.25 -6.13 4.89
N LEU A 167 -14.14 -5.56 5.38
CA LEU A 167 -12.87 -6.25 5.65
C LEU A 167 -12.57 -6.36 7.14
N GLU A 168 -13.43 -5.80 8.02
CA GLU A 168 -13.36 -6.05 9.45
C GLU A 168 -13.83 -7.49 9.72
N ILE A 169 -12.93 -8.35 10.21
CA ILE A 169 -13.34 -9.66 10.70
C ILE A 169 -14.07 -9.40 12.03
N PRO A 170 -15.35 -9.77 12.17
CA PRO A 170 -16.04 -9.59 13.43
C PRO A 170 -15.30 -10.39 14.52
N GLU A 171 -15.05 -9.73 15.67
CA GLU A 171 -14.35 -10.29 16.85
C GLU A 171 -14.95 -11.62 17.34
N ASN A 172 -16.17 -11.93 16.90
CA ASN A 172 -16.94 -13.10 17.28
C ASN A 172 -16.82 -14.30 16.30
N ALA A 173 -15.99 -14.20 15.25
CA ALA A 173 -15.79 -15.28 14.28
C ALA A 173 -14.67 -16.27 14.66
N ALA A 174 -14.00 -16.05 15.80
CA ALA A 174 -13.06 -16.98 16.41
C ALA A 174 -13.66 -17.55 17.71
N SER A 175 -14.63 -18.45 17.57
CA SER A 175 -15.12 -19.30 18.66
C SER A 175 -15.47 -20.68 18.11
#